data_AF-A0A2H3DC55-F1
#
_entry.id   AF-A0A2H3DC55-F1
#
_cell.length_a   1.000
_cell.length_b   1.000
_cell.length_c   1.000
_cell.angle_alpha   90.00
_cell.angle_beta   90.00
_cell.angle_gamma   90.00
#
_symmetry.space_group_name_H-M   'P 1'
#
loop_
_entity.id
_entity.type
_entity.pdbx_description
1 polymer ?
#
loop_
_entity_poly.entity_id
_entity_poly.type
_entity_poly.pdbx_seq_one_letter_code
_entity_poly.pdbx_strand_id
1 'polypeptide(L)'
;MRYVETHTSTPIPRVHLAEFDSTNAVGTRFMLMDRIVGSSLGKVWPTLQPEGRETVVRQLAGSFQAELLKLEFPVLGSVVDEQGIVGSLSCSCTHPPLLGLKCGPFKSTKDYMLANIYAELKLVQERYKEKKQCEDRKALTDCLGDTSLQDTQK
;
A
#
# COMPACT_ATOMS: atom_id res chain seq x y z
N MET A 1 9.11 13.91 -7.45
CA MET A 1 9.66 13.73 -8.82
C MET A 1 11.11 14.19 -8.96
N ARG A 2 11.50 15.38 -8.47
CA ARG A 2 12.88 15.91 -8.63
C ARG A 2 13.99 14.91 -8.27
N TYR A 3 13.87 14.17 -7.18
CA TYR A 3 14.85 13.16 -6.79
C TYR A 3 15.08 12.09 -7.88
N VAL A 4 14.02 11.64 -8.54
CA VAL A 4 14.14 10.66 -9.64
C VAL A 4 14.75 11.32 -10.88
N GLU A 5 14.38 12.56 -11.19
CA GLU A 5 14.95 13.35 -12.31
C GLU A 5 16.46 13.53 -12.17
N THR A 6 16.96 13.76 -10.95
CA THR A 6 18.38 14.03 -10.70
C THR A 6 19.24 12.76 -10.61
N HIS A 7 18.64 11.59 -10.34
CA HIS A 7 19.38 10.35 -10.08
C HIS A 7 19.12 9.25 -11.10
N THR A 8 18.29 9.49 -12.12
CA THR A 8 17.96 8.51 -13.16
C THR A 8 17.92 9.18 -14.53
N SER A 9 18.04 8.39 -15.60
CA SER A 9 17.84 8.82 -16.98
C SER A 9 16.38 8.71 -17.42
N THR A 10 15.47 8.33 -16.51
CA THR A 10 14.07 8.07 -16.82
C THR A 10 13.36 9.37 -17.22
N PRO A 11 12.69 9.42 -18.39
CA PRO A 11 11.96 10.60 -18.83
C PRO A 11 10.69 10.77 -18.00
N ILE A 12 10.76 11.58 -16.95
CA ILE A 12 9.64 11.92 -16.07
C ILE A 12 9.22 13.37 -16.25
N PRO A 13 7.93 13.70 -16.06
CA PRO A 13 7.47 15.09 -16.16
C PRO A 13 8.03 15.94 -15.02
N ARG A 14 8.57 17.12 -15.36
CA ARG A 14 9.00 18.10 -14.36
C ARG A 14 7.76 18.71 -13.70
N VAL A 15 7.81 18.83 -12.38
CA VAL A 15 6.78 19.51 -11.59
C VAL A 15 7.11 21.00 -11.52
N HIS A 16 6.20 21.83 -12.03
CA HIS A 16 6.35 23.30 -12.02
C HIS A 16 5.73 23.91 -10.76
N LEU A 17 4.60 23.35 -10.32
CA LEU A 17 3.85 23.81 -9.15
C LEU A 17 3.15 22.62 -8.51
N ALA A 18 3.15 22.57 -7.18
CA ALA A 18 2.29 21.69 -6.42
C ALA A 18 1.57 22.57 -5.37
N GLU A 19 0.24 22.59 -5.44
CA GLU A 19 -0.62 23.29 -4.51
C GLU A 19 -1.34 22.27 -3.64
N PHE A 20 -1.08 22.35 -2.34
CA PHE A 20 -1.55 21.39 -1.36
C PHE A 20 -2.64 21.97 -0.44
N ASP A 21 -2.83 23.30 -0.46
CA ASP A 21 -3.98 23.92 0.19
C ASP A 21 -5.22 23.75 -0.67
N SER A 22 -6.28 23.16 -0.11
CA SER A 22 -7.57 23.00 -0.78
C SER A 22 -8.42 24.27 -0.81
N THR A 23 -8.04 25.32 -0.05
CA THR A 23 -8.77 26.61 -0.04
C THR A 23 -8.38 27.55 -1.17
N ASN A 24 -7.48 27.12 -2.07
CA ASN A 24 -7.08 27.88 -3.24
C ASN A 24 -8.25 28.18 -4.20
N ALA A 25 -8.04 29.04 -5.19
CA ALA A 25 -9.07 29.48 -6.14
C ALA A 25 -9.70 28.35 -6.98
N VAL A 26 -9.03 27.21 -7.13
CA VAL A 26 -9.53 26.00 -7.81
C VAL A 26 -10.39 25.14 -6.87
N GLY A 27 -10.31 25.37 -5.56
CA GLY A 27 -11.08 24.67 -4.53
C GLY A 27 -10.61 23.23 -4.26
N THR A 28 -9.41 22.86 -4.74
CA THR A 28 -8.84 21.53 -4.54
C THR A 28 -7.32 21.56 -4.68
N ARG A 29 -6.65 20.56 -4.09
CA ARG A 29 -5.22 20.31 -4.29
C ARG A 29 -4.92 19.93 -5.74
N PHE A 30 -3.83 20.43 -6.29
CA PHE A 30 -3.43 20.11 -7.66
C PHE A 30 -1.91 20.17 -7.85
N MET A 31 -1.44 19.58 -8.96
CA MET A 31 -0.05 19.63 -9.36
C MET A 31 0.04 19.94 -10.86
N LEU A 32 0.81 20.97 -11.21
CA LEU A 32 1.12 21.31 -12.59
C LEU A 32 2.47 20.71 -12.98
N MET A 33 2.48 19.97 -14.07
CA MET A 33 3.67 19.26 -14.56
C MET A 33 3.74 19.27 -16.09
N ASP A 34 4.93 18.97 -16.62
CA ASP A 34 5.12 18.81 -18.06
C ASP A 34 4.18 17.76 -18.67
N ARG A 35 3.73 18.02 -19.90
CA ARG A 35 3.04 17.02 -20.71
C ARG A 35 4.06 16.21 -21.49
N ILE A 36 4.22 14.93 -21.14
CA ILE A 36 5.03 14.00 -21.92
C ILE A 36 4.31 13.66 -23.22
N VAL A 37 4.94 13.96 -24.35
CA VAL A 37 4.41 13.64 -25.68
C VAL A 37 4.67 12.15 -25.96
N GLY A 38 3.61 11.42 -26.30
CA GLY A 38 3.72 10.01 -26.66
C GLY A 38 2.35 9.33 -26.72
N SER A 39 2.39 8.03 -26.98
CA SER A 39 1.22 7.16 -26.97
C SER A 39 1.29 6.20 -25.79
N SER A 40 0.16 5.95 -25.15
CA SER A 40 0.08 4.91 -24.12
C SER A 40 0.46 3.56 -24.71
N LEU A 41 1.36 2.84 -24.03
CA LEU A 41 1.75 1.49 -24.39
C LEU A 41 0.53 0.56 -24.54
N GLY A 42 -0.50 0.67 -23.69
CA GLY A 42 -1.72 -0.13 -23.83
C GLY A 42 -2.44 0.05 -25.17
N LYS A 43 -2.33 1.23 -25.80
CA LYS A 43 -2.93 1.50 -27.12
C LYS A 43 -2.10 0.95 -28.27
N VAL A 44 -0.77 1.06 -28.19
CA VAL A 44 0.13 0.69 -29.30
C VAL A 44 0.69 -0.73 -29.19
N TRP A 45 0.67 -1.33 -28.01
CA TRP A 45 1.22 -2.67 -27.78
C TRP A 45 0.68 -3.76 -28.71
N PRO A 46 -0.64 -3.81 -29.02
CA PRO A 46 -1.17 -4.81 -29.94
C PRO A 46 -0.62 -4.64 -31.36
N THR A 47 -0.29 -3.41 -31.76
CA THR A 47 0.21 -3.07 -33.11
C THR A 47 1.72 -3.17 -33.25
N LEU A 48 2.46 -3.33 -32.13
CA LEU A 48 3.91 -3.52 -32.17
C LEU A 48 4.26 -4.91 -32.68
N GLN A 49 5.23 -4.95 -33.59
CA GLN A 49 5.90 -6.19 -33.99
C GLN A 49 6.73 -6.77 -32.82
N PRO A 50 7.06 -8.07 -32.84
CA PRO A 50 7.80 -8.72 -31.76
C PRO A 50 9.08 -7.97 -31.34
N GLU A 51 9.85 -7.46 -32.31
CA GLU A 51 11.10 -6.73 -32.08
C GLU A 51 10.85 -5.39 -31.35
N GLY A 52 9.74 -4.73 -31.67
CA GLY A 52 9.31 -3.51 -31.00
C GLY A 52 8.91 -3.78 -29.54
N ARG A 53 8.22 -4.89 -29.28
CA ARG A 53 7.88 -5.32 -27.91
C ARG A 53 9.12 -5.67 -27.11
N GLU A 54 10.07 -6.38 -27.72
CA GLU A 54 11.35 -6.70 -27.08
C GLU A 54 12.11 -5.43 -26.71
N THR A 55 12.18 -4.45 -27.62
CA THR A 55 12.84 -3.16 -27.37
C THR A 55 12.22 -2.44 -26.16
N VAL A 56 10.88 -2.39 -26.10
CA VAL A 56 10.17 -1.78 -24.96
C VAL A 56 10.50 -2.50 -23.65
N VAL A 57 10.44 -3.83 -23.64
CA VAL A 57 10.74 -4.62 -22.43
C VAL A 57 12.18 -4.39 -21.99
N ARG A 58 13.12 -4.36 -22.93
CA ARG A 58 14.54 -4.12 -22.66
C ARG A 58 14.77 -2.73 -22.06
N GLN A 59 14.11 -1.70 -22.59
CA GLN A 59 14.18 -0.34 -22.02
C GLN A 59 13.55 -0.28 -20.62
N LEU A 60 12.36 -0.86 -20.45
CA LEU A 60 11.64 -0.84 -19.18
C LEU A 60 12.42 -1.55 -18.07
N ALA A 61 12.80 -2.81 -18.30
CA ALA A 61 13.48 -3.63 -17.29
C ALA A 61 14.96 -3.24 -17.15
N GLY A 62 15.65 -3.06 -18.28
CA GLY A 62 17.10 -2.86 -18.31
C GLY A 62 17.55 -1.44 -17.95
N SER A 63 16.72 -0.43 -18.20
CA SER A 63 17.06 0.97 -17.91
C SER A 63 16.21 1.52 -16.78
N PHE A 64 14.90 1.66 -16.98
CA PHE A 64 14.07 2.43 -16.04
C PHE A 64 13.87 1.72 -14.70
N GLN A 65 13.46 0.46 -14.69
CA GLN A 65 13.28 -0.28 -13.43
C GLN A 65 14.61 -0.51 -12.72
N ALA A 66 15.67 -0.86 -13.45
CA ALA A 66 16.98 -1.08 -12.86
C ALA A 66 17.54 0.19 -12.19
N GLU A 67 17.36 1.37 -12.79
CA GLU A 67 17.76 2.65 -12.18
C GLU A 67 16.90 2.99 -10.96
N LEU A 68 15.58 2.85 -11.07
CA LEU A 68 14.67 3.14 -9.95
C LEU A 68 14.93 2.22 -8.75
N LEU A 69 15.23 0.94 -8.97
CA LEU A 69 15.51 -0.03 -7.91
C LEU A 69 16.87 0.20 -7.23
N LYS A 70 17.80 0.91 -7.88
CA LYS A 70 19.08 1.31 -7.27
C LYS A 70 18.98 2.55 -6.41
N LEU A 71 17.84 3.27 -6.44
CA LEU A 71 17.65 4.43 -5.60
C LEU A 71 17.54 4.01 -4.14
N GLU A 72 18.42 4.57 -3.31
CA GLU A 72 18.36 4.40 -1.87
C GLU A 72 17.56 5.52 -1.23
N PHE A 73 16.74 5.14 -0.25
CA PHE A 73 15.99 6.08 0.58
C PHE A 73 16.38 5.87 2.03
N PRO A 74 16.55 6.95 2.82
CA PRO A 74 17.02 6.84 4.20
C PRO A 74 15.98 6.18 5.13
N VAL A 75 14.71 6.20 4.74
CA VAL A 75 13.60 5.64 5.51
C VAL A 75 12.54 5.05 4.59
N LEU A 76 11.85 4.02 5.09
CA LEU A 76 10.69 3.39 4.47
C LEU A 76 9.44 3.91 5.16
N GLY A 77 8.62 4.67 4.43
CA GLY A 77 7.40 5.28 4.97
C GLY A 77 6.60 5.99 3.89
N SER A 78 5.55 6.70 4.30
CA SER A 78 4.77 7.55 3.41
C SER A 78 5.01 9.02 3.73
N VAL A 79 5.04 9.86 2.70
CA VAL A 79 5.08 11.32 2.90
C VAL A 79 3.75 11.75 3.51
N VAL A 80 3.78 12.40 4.68
CA VAL A 80 2.59 12.78 5.46
C VAL A 80 2.26 14.26 5.41
N ASP A 81 3.22 15.09 5.01
CA ASP A 81 3.02 16.53 4.89
C ASP A 81 3.68 17.11 3.63
N GLU A 82 3.44 18.39 3.42
CA GLU A 82 3.92 19.16 2.28
C GLU A 82 5.43 19.41 2.35
N GLN A 83 6.00 19.36 3.56
CA GLN A 83 7.42 19.53 3.85
C GLN A 83 8.23 18.27 3.52
N GLY A 84 7.57 17.17 3.16
CA GLY A 84 8.21 15.92 2.79
C GLY A 84 8.58 15.05 3.99
N ILE A 85 7.99 15.29 5.16
CA ILE A 85 8.18 14.44 6.32
C ILE A 85 7.61 13.06 6.01
N VAL A 86 8.43 12.04 6.29
CA VAL A 86 8.06 10.65 6.10
C VAL A 86 7.53 10.10 7.41
N GLY A 87 6.24 9.77 7.42
CA GLY A 87 5.56 9.11 8.52
C GLY A 87 5.38 7.61 8.29
N SER A 88 4.44 7.02 9.04
CA SER A 88 4.05 5.63 8.86
C SER A 88 3.56 5.37 7.44
N LEU A 89 3.77 4.14 6.95
CA LEU A 89 3.24 3.70 5.67
C LEU A 89 1.70 3.80 5.69
N SER A 90 1.15 4.56 4.74
CA SER A 90 -0.30 4.76 4.60
C SER A 90 -1.02 3.46 4.22
N CYS A 91 -0.32 2.55 3.54
CA CYS A 91 -0.80 1.21 3.22
C CYS A 91 0.36 0.21 3.33
N SER A 92 0.16 -0.90 4.04
CA SER A 92 0.98 -2.09 3.80
C SER A 92 0.44 -2.80 2.56
N CYS A 93 1.30 -3.22 1.65
CA CYS A 93 0.93 -3.98 0.46
C CYS A 93 0.30 -5.35 0.81
N THR A 94 0.45 -5.81 2.07
CA THR A 94 -0.05 -7.09 2.51
C THR A 94 -1.41 -7.01 3.21
N HIS A 95 -1.73 -5.91 3.92
CA HIS A 95 -2.93 -5.86 4.77
C HIS A 95 -3.54 -4.46 4.91
N PRO A 96 -4.82 -4.28 4.52
CA PRO A 96 -5.67 -3.18 4.94
C PRO A 96 -6.47 -3.59 6.19
N PRO A 97 -6.57 -2.83 7.29
CA PRO A 97 -5.72 -1.78 7.86
C PRO A 97 -5.00 -2.29 9.14
N LEU A 98 -3.76 -1.85 9.35
CA LEU A 98 -3.05 -2.04 10.62
C LEU A 98 -3.55 -1.05 11.67
N LEU A 99 -4.86 -1.06 11.96
CA LEU A 99 -5.49 -0.22 12.99
C LEU A 99 -4.78 -0.45 14.33
N GLY A 100 -3.92 0.51 14.69
CA GLY A 100 -3.19 0.54 15.95
C GLY A 100 -1.77 -0.05 15.97
N LEU A 101 -1.18 -0.47 14.84
CA LEU A 101 0.21 -0.88 14.78
C LEU A 101 1.09 0.22 14.16
N LYS A 102 2.27 0.47 14.75
CA LYS A 102 3.24 1.44 14.22
C LYS A 102 3.85 0.90 12.93
N CYS A 103 3.42 1.45 11.79
CA CYS A 103 3.84 1.02 10.45
C CYS A 103 5.01 1.87 9.91
N GLY A 104 5.99 2.14 10.76
CA GLY A 104 7.13 2.98 10.42
C GLY A 104 6.96 4.45 10.79
N PRO A 105 7.81 5.35 10.29
CA PRO A 105 8.83 5.10 9.27
C PRO A 105 9.93 4.13 9.75
N PHE A 106 10.39 3.25 8.88
CA PHE A 106 11.42 2.26 9.20
C PHE A 106 12.78 2.69 8.66
N LYS A 107 13.85 2.50 9.44
CA LYS A 107 15.22 2.84 9.03
C LYS A 107 15.91 1.71 8.26
N SER A 108 15.33 0.52 8.26
CA SER A 108 15.90 -0.64 7.60
C SER A 108 14.82 -1.58 7.08
N THR A 109 15.15 -2.35 6.04
CA THR A 109 14.30 -3.43 5.54
C THR A 109 14.02 -4.47 6.63
N LYS A 110 14.97 -4.73 7.52
CA LYS A 110 14.79 -5.66 8.64
C LYS A 110 13.67 -5.21 9.57
N ASP A 111 13.66 -3.94 9.97
CA ASP A 111 12.64 -3.40 10.88
C ASP A 111 11.26 -3.42 10.22
N TYR A 112 11.20 -3.08 8.93
CA TYR A 112 9.98 -3.20 8.13
C TYR A 112 9.44 -4.64 8.08
N MET A 113 10.31 -5.61 7.78
CA MET A 113 9.93 -7.02 7.71
C MET A 113 9.48 -7.57 9.07
N LEU A 114 10.19 -7.23 10.15
CA LEU A 114 9.79 -7.59 11.50
C LEU A 114 8.42 -7.02 11.86
N ALA A 115 8.16 -5.74 11.56
CA ALA A 115 6.88 -5.11 11.83
C ALA A 115 5.73 -5.81 11.09
N ASN A 116 5.93 -6.21 9.83
CA ASN A 116 4.95 -7.00 9.08
C ASN A 116 4.72 -8.39 9.71
N ILE A 117 5.78 -9.11 10.08
CA ILE A 117 5.65 -10.42 10.74
C ILE A 117 4.88 -10.30 12.07
N TYR A 118 5.21 -9.30 12.90
CA TYR A 118 4.49 -9.06 14.15
C TYR A 118 3.02 -8.71 13.92
N ALA A 119 2.72 -7.92 12.88
CA ALA A 119 1.36 -7.62 12.50
C ALA A 119 0.57 -8.88 12.13
N GLU A 120 1.14 -9.76 11.29
CA GLU A 120 0.52 -11.04 10.94
C GLU A 120 0.25 -11.91 12.17
N LEU A 121 1.26 -12.04 13.04
CA LEU A 121 1.13 -12.85 14.26
C LEU A 121 0.01 -12.32 15.15
N LYS A 122 -0.11 -11.01 15.30
CA LYS A 122 -1.18 -10.38 16.08
C LYS A 122 -2.56 -10.70 15.48
N LEU A 123 -2.70 -10.57 14.16
CA LEU A 123 -3.95 -10.91 13.46
C LEU A 123 -4.33 -12.38 13.62
N VAL A 124 -3.36 -13.29 13.52
CA VAL A 124 -3.59 -14.73 13.74
C VAL A 124 -4.06 -15.00 15.17
N GLN A 125 -3.43 -14.36 16.16
CA GLN A 125 -3.81 -14.49 17.56
C GLN A 125 -5.22 -13.94 17.84
N GLU A 126 -5.57 -12.79 17.27
CA GLU A 126 -6.91 -12.19 17.40
C GLU A 126 -7.98 -13.10 16.79
N ARG A 127 -7.77 -13.59 15.56
CA ARG A 127 -8.67 -14.57 14.92
C ARG A 127 -8.84 -15.85 15.73
N TYR A 128 -7.75 -16.34 16.35
CA TYR A 128 -7.83 -17.52 17.20
C TYR A 128 -8.68 -17.26 18.46
N LYS A 129 -8.49 -16.10 19.11
CA LYS A 129 -9.29 -15.70 20.28
C LYS A 129 -10.77 -15.55 19.94
N GLU A 130 -11.09 -14.90 18.82
CA GLU A 130 -12.45 -14.73 18.33
C GLU A 130 -13.14 -16.07 18.06
N LYS A 131 -12.43 -17.02 17.44
CA LYS A 131 -12.95 -18.38 17.22
C LYS A 131 -13.26 -19.09 18.52
N LYS A 132 -12.31 -19.09 19.47
CA LYS A 132 -12.50 -19.71 20.78
C LYS A 132 -13.68 -19.08 21.53
N GLN A 133 -13.79 -17.76 21.51
CA GLN A 133 -14.91 -17.06 22.16
C GLN A 133 -16.26 -17.39 21.50
N CYS A 134 -16.29 -17.58 20.17
CA CYS A 134 -17.49 -18.03 19.46
C CYS A 134 -17.89 -19.47 19.84
N GLU A 135 -16.91 -20.37 19.96
CA GLU A 135 -17.09 -21.75 20.41
C GLU A 135 -17.63 -21.81 21.85
N ASP A 136 -17.00 -21.08 22.77
CA ASP A 136 -17.43 -21.00 24.18
C ASP A 136 -18.86 -20.44 24.30
N ARG A 137 -19.19 -19.41 23.51
CA ARG A 137 -20.55 -18.85 23.48
C ARG A 137 -21.58 -19.85 22.95
N LYS A 138 -21.25 -20.62 21.91
CA LYS A 138 -22.14 -21.66 21.35
C LYS A 138 -22.40 -22.76 22.39
N ALA A 139 -21.36 -23.25 23.06
CA ALA A 139 -21.49 -24.26 24.11
C ALA A 139 -22.42 -23.81 25.25
N LEU A 140 -22.31 -22.54 25.68
CA LEU A 140 -23.22 -21.98 26.68
C LEU A 140 -24.67 -21.89 26.22
N THR A 141 -24.93 -21.51 24.95
CA THR A 141 -26.29 -21.49 24.40
C THR A 141 -26.88 -22.88 24.19
N ASP A 142 -26.07 -23.87 23.81
CA ASP A 142 -26.52 -25.25 23.62
C ASP A 142 -26.90 -25.90 24.97
N CYS A 143 -26.14 -25.63 26.05
CA CYS A 143 -26.50 -26.09 27.40
C CYS A 143 -27.77 -25.45 27.97
N LEU A 144 -28.16 -24.26 27.50
CA LEU A 144 -29.41 -23.58 27.89
C LEU A 144 -30.62 -24.02 27.06
N GLY A 145 -30.41 -24.66 25.90
CA GLY A 145 -31.47 -25.19 25.03
C GLY A 145 -32.12 -26.47 25.57
N ASP A 146 -31.44 -27.23 26.42
CA ASP A 146 -31.91 -28.53 26.93
C ASP A 146 -32.68 -28.45 28.26
N THR A 147 -32.89 -27.25 28.84
CA THR A 147 -33.61 -27.08 30.13
C THR A 147 -35.09 -26.68 29.99
N SER A 148 -35.67 -26.74 28.80
CA SER A 148 -37.08 -26.44 28.58
C SER A 148 -37.90 -27.72 28.34
N LEU A 149 -38.78 -28.02 29.32
CA LEU A 149 -39.88 -29.00 29.33
C LEU A 149 -39.58 -30.40 29.91
N GLN A 150 -39.28 -30.44 31.22
CA GLN A 150 -39.98 -31.38 32.09
C GLN A 150 -40.90 -30.59 33.03
N ASP A 151 -42.08 -31.17 33.25
CA ASP A 151 -43.20 -30.74 34.10
C ASP A 151 -44.03 -29.57 33.54
N THR A 152 -45.34 -29.68 33.29
CA THR A 152 -46.37 -30.23 34.17
C THR A 152 -47.71 -30.27 33.41
N GLN A 153 -48.49 -31.37 33.50
CA GLN A 153 -49.98 -31.43 33.49
C GLN A 153 -50.40 -32.91 33.42
N LYS A 154 -50.72 -33.54 34.56
CA LYS A 154 -52.03 -33.64 35.24
C LYS A 154 -52.93 -34.72 34.66
#